data_AF-A0A353B5G8-F1
#
_entry.id   AF-A0A353B5G8-F1
#
_cell.length_a   1.000
_cell.length_b   1.000
_cell.length_c   1.000
_cell.angle_alpha   90.00
_cell.angle_beta   90.00
_cell.angle_gamma   90.00
#
_symmetry.space_group_name_H-M   'P 1'
#
loop_
_entity.id
_entity.type
_entity.pdbx_description
1 polymer ?
#
loop_
_entity_poly.entity_id
_entity_poly.type
_entity_poly.pdbx_seq_one_letter_code
_entity_poly.pdbx_strand_id
1 'polypeptide(L)'
;MNTKSIARRHFLQGGLALGAGLAALSAPTFAQTTETKTTQVEREGFFTLGKRNGHWWLLTPAGEPFFTMGLNHIDPASLRYPENIDIWRKKYGGSTLRWIKESVAPNLKAWGFNTVGWVQEVTVKQWQHSRAFTIDEYRALDMPYCHLLPFTESHQWEQHTVHYDFRSDDWKEWVDYVARSHCAELADERNLIGYFYSDCPTWTHDRPDNKWRGPIFDPERLKTEAGRKELSELATSYYKTTHDAIRRYDKHHLLLGDR
;
A
#
# COMPACT_ATOMS: atom_id res chain seq x y z
N MET A 1 10.77 -7.93 -53.14
CA MET A 1 10.22 -6.75 -52.44
C MET A 1 10.43 -6.95 -50.95
N ASN A 2 11.35 -6.20 -50.36
CA ASN A 2 11.94 -6.48 -49.06
C ASN A 2 11.58 -5.34 -48.10
N THR A 3 10.64 -5.57 -47.18
CA THR A 3 10.19 -4.59 -46.19
C THR A 3 11.07 -4.66 -44.96
N LYS A 4 11.93 -3.64 -44.79
CA LYS A 4 12.73 -3.46 -43.57
C LYS A 4 11.84 -3.02 -42.41
N SER A 5 11.84 -3.82 -41.35
CA SER A 5 11.32 -3.51 -40.03
C SER A 5 12.09 -2.34 -39.40
N ILE A 6 11.39 -1.28 -39.00
CA ILE A 6 11.95 -0.19 -38.20
C ILE A 6 11.69 -0.53 -36.72
N ALA A 7 12.77 -0.83 -36.01
CA ALA A 7 12.73 -1.13 -34.58
C ALA A 7 12.37 0.12 -33.75
N ARG A 8 11.35 0.00 -32.90
CA ARG A 8 10.83 0.98 -31.93
C ARG A 8 11.82 1.39 -30.80
N ARG A 9 13.14 1.28 -30.98
CA ARG A 9 14.15 1.52 -29.94
C ARG A 9 14.99 2.80 -30.06
N HIS A 10 14.74 3.66 -31.06
CA HIS A 10 15.59 4.85 -31.30
C HIS A 10 14.93 6.20 -30.99
N PHE A 11 13.82 6.26 -30.26
CA PHE A 11 13.17 7.54 -29.94
C PHE A 11 13.63 8.22 -28.63
N LEU A 12 14.54 7.62 -27.86
CA LEU A 12 15.00 8.20 -26.58
C LEU A 12 16.49 8.59 -26.53
N GLN A 13 17.20 8.67 -27.66
CA GLN A 13 18.63 9.00 -27.66
C GLN A 13 19.03 10.16 -28.59
N GLY A 14 18.09 10.96 -29.10
CA GLY A 14 18.40 12.07 -29.99
C GLY A 14 17.81 13.38 -29.52
N GLY A 15 18.53 14.13 -28.68
CA GLY A 15 18.24 15.55 -28.47
C GLY A 15 18.67 16.10 -27.13
N LEU A 16 19.92 16.57 -27.06
CA LEU A 16 20.43 17.76 -26.36
C LEU A 16 21.82 17.51 -25.77
N ALA A 17 22.80 17.43 -26.66
CA ALA A 17 24.14 17.95 -26.37
C ALA A 17 24.22 19.34 -27.00
N LEU A 18 24.10 20.40 -26.20
CA LEU A 18 24.54 21.76 -26.53
C LEU A 18 24.52 22.61 -25.25
N GLY A 19 25.70 23.10 -24.87
CA GLY A 19 25.85 24.21 -23.92
C GLY A 19 26.45 23.85 -22.57
N ALA A 20 27.78 23.74 -22.51
CA ALA A 20 28.51 23.96 -21.27
C ALA A 20 28.34 25.43 -20.86
N GLY A 21 27.45 25.67 -19.91
CA GLY A 21 27.31 26.93 -19.20
C GLY A 21 26.93 26.59 -17.76
N LEU A 22 27.82 26.90 -16.82
CA LEU A 22 27.59 26.81 -15.38
C LEU A 22 26.48 27.81 -14.98
N ALA A 23 25.22 27.44 -15.22
CA ALA A 23 24.12 27.98 -14.47
C ALA A 23 23.98 27.08 -13.24
N ALA A 24 24.30 27.62 -12.06
CA ALA A 24 23.83 27.04 -10.81
C ALA A 24 22.29 27.01 -10.91
N LEU A 25 21.73 25.87 -11.30
CA LEU A 25 20.31 25.62 -11.21
C LEU A 25 19.98 25.63 -9.73
N SER A 26 19.56 26.79 -9.23
CA SER A 26 18.89 26.90 -7.95
C SER A 26 17.81 25.82 -7.94
N ALA A 27 17.95 24.83 -7.05
CA ALA A 27 16.87 23.89 -6.80
C ALA A 27 15.59 24.71 -6.60
N PRO A 28 14.45 24.32 -7.19
CA PRO A 28 13.23 25.10 -7.06
C PRO A 28 12.96 25.29 -5.57
N THR A 29 12.99 26.54 -5.13
CA THR A 29 12.68 26.92 -3.76
C THR A 29 11.20 26.66 -3.57
N PHE A 30 10.85 25.45 -3.16
CA PHE A 30 9.49 25.16 -2.73
C PHE A 30 9.20 26.10 -1.56
N ALA A 31 8.23 27.00 -1.76
CA ALA A 31 7.80 27.95 -0.75
C ALA A 31 7.53 27.23 0.59
N GLN A 32 7.76 27.96 1.69
CA GLN A 32 7.58 27.49 3.06
C GLN A 32 6.31 26.65 3.19
N THR A 33 6.47 25.42 3.70
CA THR A 33 5.38 24.55 4.13
C THR A 33 4.48 25.32 5.08
N THR A 34 3.21 25.50 4.71
CA THR A 34 2.20 25.82 5.72
C THR A 34 2.05 24.57 6.58
N GLU A 35 2.30 24.73 7.89
CA GLU A 35 2.21 23.61 8.82
C GLU A 35 0.80 23.05 8.80
N THR A 36 0.66 21.87 8.20
CA THR A 36 -0.62 21.21 8.03
C THR A 36 -0.76 20.24 9.19
N LYS A 37 -1.72 20.49 10.09
CA LYS A 37 -1.98 19.59 11.21
C LYS A 37 -2.57 18.29 10.66
N THR A 38 -1.82 17.20 10.78
CA THR A 38 -2.31 15.85 10.49
C THR A 38 -2.83 15.18 11.77
N THR A 39 -3.42 14.00 11.65
CA THR A 39 -3.87 13.18 12.79
C THR A 39 -2.75 12.33 13.40
N GLN A 40 -1.52 12.41 12.87
CA GLN A 40 -0.35 11.76 13.45
C GLN A 40 0.03 12.47 14.76
N VAL A 41 0.42 11.70 15.77
CA VAL A 41 0.76 12.24 17.10
C VAL A 41 2.24 12.60 17.18
N GLU A 42 3.10 11.76 16.60
CA GLU A 42 4.57 11.90 16.63
C GLU A 42 5.11 11.68 15.19
N ARG A 43 5.06 12.70 14.33
CA ARG A 43 5.30 12.54 12.88
C ARG A 43 6.75 12.80 12.44
N GLU A 44 7.56 13.35 13.34
CA GLU A 44 8.93 13.79 13.05
C GLU A 44 9.81 12.60 12.65
N GLY A 45 10.44 12.70 11.48
CA GLY A 45 11.26 11.61 10.94
C GLY A 45 10.46 10.47 10.31
N PHE A 46 9.18 10.67 10.01
CA PHE A 46 8.32 9.71 9.30
C PHE A 46 7.61 10.37 8.12
N PHE A 47 7.00 9.56 7.25
CA PHE A 47 6.15 10.08 6.20
C PHE A 47 4.93 10.81 6.78
N THR A 48 4.59 11.96 6.21
CA THR A 48 3.42 12.77 6.63
C THR A 48 2.77 13.43 5.44
N LEU A 49 1.63 14.08 5.63
CA LEU A 49 1.04 14.97 4.64
C LEU A 49 1.40 16.43 4.91
N GLY A 50 1.45 17.23 3.85
CA GLY A 50 1.56 18.69 3.94
C GLY A 50 1.03 19.38 2.70
N LYS A 51 0.62 20.64 2.86
CA LYS A 51 0.17 21.48 1.74
C LYS A 51 1.28 22.43 1.29
N ARG A 52 1.56 22.47 -0.02
CA ARG A 52 2.51 23.41 -0.64
C ARG A 52 1.88 24.02 -1.88
N ASN A 53 1.86 25.35 -1.93
CA ASN A 53 1.26 26.12 -3.03
C ASN A 53 -0.17 25.64 -3.39
N GLY A 54 -0.99 25.37 -2.38
CA GLY A 54 -2.37 24.92 -2.60
C GLY A 54 -2.55 23.42 -2.85
N HIS A 55 -1.47 22.64 -3.04
CA HIS A 55 -1.54 21.21 -3.35
C HIS A 55 -1.12 20.35 -2.17
N TRP A 56 -1.76 19.19 -2.04
CA TRP A 56 -1.37 18.16 -1.07
C TRP A 56 -0.18 17.37 -1.58
N TRP A 57 0.74 17.09 -0.67
CA TRP A 57 1.93 16.28 -0.90
C TRP A 57 2.07 15.27 0.23
N LEU A 58 2.54 14.07 -0.12
CA LEU A 58 3.29 13.28 0.86
C LEU A 58 4.62 13.99 1.10
N LEU A 59 5.08 13.94 2.33
CA LEU A 59 6.39 14.43 2.74
C LEU A 59 7.20 13.24 3.24
N THR A 60 8.45 13.14 2.81
CA THR A 60 9.39 12.13 3.30
C THR A 60 9.72 12.33 4.79
N PRO A 61 10.37 11.36 5.46
CA PRO A 61 10.98 11.56 6.79
C PRO A 61 11.85 12.83 6.93
N ALA A 62 12.50 13.26 5.86
CA ALA A 62 13.32 14.47 5.81
C ALA A 62 12.50 15.75 5.52
N GLY A 63 11.19 15.64 5.31
CA GLY A 63 10.29 16.75 5.01
C GLY A 63 10.30 17.18 3.55
N GLU A 64 10.74 16.34 2.61
CA GLU A 64 10.76 16.66 1.17
C GLU A 64 9.45 16.24 0.49
N PRO A 65 8.94 16.98 -0.52
CA PRO A 65 7.77 16.54 -1.28
C PRO A 65 8.01 15.19 -1.95
N PHE A 66 7.02 14.31 -1.87
CA PHE A 66 7.10 12.95 -2.37
C PHE A 66 5.82 12.59 -3.14
N PHE A 67 6.01 11.86 -4.24
CA PHE A 67 4.94 11.18 -4.97
C PHE A 67 5.24 9.70 -5.01
N THR A 68 4.25 8.88 -4.65
CA THR A 68 4.36 7.43 -4.76
C THR A 68 4.16 7.00 -6.21
N MET A 69 5.14 6.31 -6.78
CA MET A 69 5.01 5.59 -8.04
C MET A 69 5.53 4.18 -7.79
N GLY A 70 4.62 3.22 -7.69
CA GLY A 70 4.94 1.87 -7.22
C GLY A 70 4.11 0.77 -7.87
N LEU A 71 4.50 -0.46 -7.59
CA LEU A 71 3.80 -1.68 -8.00
C LEU A 71 3.23 -2.42 -6.78
N ASN A 72 2.12 -3.12 -7.01
CA ASN A 72 1.53 -4.09 -6.07
C ASN A 72 1.87 -5.52 -6.51
N HIS A 73 1.50 -6.50 -5.68
CA HIS A 73 1.62 -7.94 -5.91
C HIS A 73 3.07 -8.37 -6.18
N ILE A 74 3.95 -8.08 -5.22
CA ILE A 74 5.37 -8.44 -5.26
C ILE A 74 5.59 -9.66 -4.37
N ASP A 75 5.36 -10.85 -4.93
CA ASP A 75 5.46 -12.11 -4.21
C ASP A 75 6.31 -13.15 -4.99
N PRO A 76 7.15 -13.95 -4.31
CA PRO A 76 7.99 -14.96 -4.95
C PRO A 76 7.26 -16.25 -5.34
N ALA A 77 5.95 -16.39 -5.10
CA ALA A 77 5.18 -17.62 -5.34
C ALA A 77 5.34 -18.16 -6.77
N SER A 78 5.32 -17.29 -7.78
CA SER A 78 5.50 -17.69 -9.19
C SER A 78 6.84 -18.37 -9.46
N LEU A 79 7.91 -17.95 -8.75
CA LEU A 79 9.24 -18.57 -8.83
C LEU A 79 9.32 -19.90 -8.07
N ARG A 80 8.38 -20.16 -7.16
CA ARG A 80 8.35 -21.35 -6.30
C ARG A 80 7.52 -22.50 -6.87
N TYR A 81 6.84 -22.30 -7.99
CA TYR A 81 6.17 -23.38 -8.70
C TYR A 81 7.17 -24.42 -9.24
N PRO A 82 6.79 -25.71 -9.37
CA PRO A 82 7.68 -26.78 -9.81
C PRO A 82 8.44 -26.50 -11.11
N GLU A 83 7.82 -25.80 -12.05
CA GLU A 83 8.39 -25.41 -13.34
C GLU A 83 9.46 -24.30 -13.26
N ASN A 84 9.49 -23.52 -12.18
CA ASN A 84 10.41 -22.38 -11.99
C ASN A 84 11.35 -22.55 -10.79
N ILE A 85 11.14 -23.57 -9.95
CA ILE A 85 11.82 -23.73 -8.66
C ILE A 85 13.35 -23.84 -8.79
N ASP A 86 13.84 -24.31 -9.94
CA ASP A 86 15.27 -24.38 -10.20
C ASP A 86 15.89 -22.99 -10.39
N ILE A 87 15.17 -22.03 -10.97
CA ILE A 87 15.58 -20.61 -11.04
C ILE A 87 15.66 -20.04 -9.62
N TRP A 88 14.64 -20.27 -8.81
CA TRP A 88 14.60 -19.82 -7.40
C TRP A 88 15.81 -20.31 -6.60
N ARG A 89 16.11 -21.61 -6.72
CA ARG A 89 17.22 -22.25 -6.02
C ARG A 89 18.58 -21.80 -6.56
N LYS A 90 18.79 -21.83 -7.88
CA LYS A 90 20.09 -21.51 -8.50
C LYS A 90 20.44 -20.04 -8.36
N LYS A 91 19.49 -19.13 -8.61
CA LYS A 91 19.76 -17.69 -8.63
C LYS A 91 19.78 -17.10 -7.22
N TYR A 92 18.79 -17.43 -6.41
CA TYR A 92 18.58 -16.77 -5.11
C TYR A 92 18.90 -17.67 -3.91
N GLY A 93 19.38 -18.90 -4.14
CA GLY A 93 19.70 -19.84 -3.05
C GLY A 93 18.47 -20.23 -2.22
N GLY A 94 17.26 -20.09 -2.77
CA GLY A 94 16.03 -20.32 -2.03
C GLY A 94 15.61 -19.18 -1.08
N SER A 95 16.25 -18.01 -1.12
CA SER A 95 16.06 -16.94 -0.13
C SER A 95 15.24 -15.75 -0.65
N THR A 96 14.16 -15.39 0.06
CA THR A 96 13.39 -14.15 -0.19
C THR A 96 14.24 -12.91 -0.07
N LEU A 97 15.10 -12.83 0.96
CA LEU A 97 15.97 -11.67 1.16
C LEU A 97 16.93 -11.47 -0.02
N ARG A 98 17.52 -12.54 -0.55
CA ARG A 98 18.37 -12.46 -1.74
C ARG A 98 17.58 -12.06 -2.97
N TRP A 99 16.40 -12.64 -3.19
CA TRP A 99 15.53 -12.25 -4.30
C TRP A 99 15.14 -10.77 -4.26
N ILE A 100 14.80 -10.25 -3.08
CA ILE A 100 14.48 -8.84 -2.90
C ILE A 100 15.69 -7.96 -3.24
N LYS A 101 16.85 -8.22 -2.62
CA LYS A 101 18.07 -7.41 -2.77
C LYS A 101 18.69 -7.48 -4.16
N GLU A 102 18.72 -8.67 -4.75
CA GLU A 102 19.41 -8.93 -6.02
C GLU A 102 18.51 -8.74 -7.24
N SER A 103 17.18 -8.66 -7.05
CA SER A 103 16.24 -8.60 -8.17
C SER A 103 15.17 -7.54 -7.98
N VAL A 104 14.35 -7.61 -6.94
CA VAL A 104 13.16 -6.74 -6.80
C VAL A 104 13.58 -5.26 -6.69
N ALA A 105 14.31 -4.90 -5.64
CA ALA A 105 14.71 -3.52 -5.37
C ALA A 105 15.52 -2.89 -6.52
N PRO A 106 16.59 -3.53 -7.07
CA PRO A 106 17.36 -2.92 -8.15
C PRO A 106 16.55 -2.75 -9.44
N ASN A 107 15.67 -3.70 -9.78
CA ASN A 107 14.84 -3.58 -10.98
C ASN A 107 13.79 -2.47 -10.83
N LEU A 108 13.10 -2.39 -9.69
CA LEU A 108 12.12 -1.32 -9.45
C LEU A 108 12.77 0.06 -9.56
N LYS A 109 13.92 0.24 -8.89
CA LYS A 109 14.70 1.49 -8.96
C LYS A 109 15.14 1.80 -10.40
N ALA A 110 15.64 0.80 -11.13
CA ALA A 110 16.07 0.96 -12.53
C ALA A 110 14.90 1.30 -13.48
N TRP A 111 13.69 0.85 -13.19
CA TRP A 111 12.47 1.18 -13.94
C TRP A 111 11.87 2.53 -13.54
N GLY A 112 12.42 3.19 -12.52
CA GLY A 112 11.96 4.49 -12.03
C GLY A 112 10.87 4.43 -10.97
N PHE A 113 10.49 3.24 -10.49
CA PHE A 113 9.60 3.11 -9.34
C PHE A 113 10.32 3.48 -8.04
N ASN A 114 9.61 4.17 -7.14
CA ASN A 114 10.15 4.66 -5.87
C ASN A 114 9.43 4.11 -4.64
N THR A 115 8.36 3.33 -4.84
CA THR A 115 7.52 2.81 -3.76
C THR A 115 7.11 1.38 -4.05
N VAL A 116 6.91 0.57 -3.01
CA VAL A 116 6.21 -0.72 -3.10
C VAL A 116 4.86 -0.63 -2.38
N GLY A 117 3.78 -1.01 -3.07
CA GLY A 117 2.46 -1.01 -2.48
C GLY A 117 2.14 -2.36 -1.79
N TRP A 118 0.92 -2.84 -1.99
CA TRP A 118 0.45 -4.10 -1.41
C TRP A 118 1.23 -5.28 -1.99
N VAL A 119 1.91 -6.10 -1.16
CA VAL A 119 2.83 -7.14 -1.64
C VAL A 119 2.19 -8.51 -1.82
N GLN A 120 1.13 -8.80 -1.06
CA GLN A 120 0.49 -10.11 -1.06
C GLN A 120 -0.13 -10.46 -2.42
N GLU A 121 -0.17 -11.74 -2.77
CA GLU A 121 -0.63 -12.24 -4.06
C GLU A 121 -1.76 -13.28 -3.91
N VAL A 122 -2.69 -13.29 -4.87
CA VAL A 122 -3.69 -14.35 -5.04
C VAL A 122 -3.02 -15.56 -5.67
N THR A 123 -2.42 -16.41 -4.83
CA THR A 123 -1.76 -17.63 -5.30
C THR A 123 -2.76 -18.73 -5.67
N VAL A 124 -3.89 -18.80 -4.95
CA VAL A 124 -5.00 -19.71 -5.24
C VAL A 124 -6.31 -18.93 -5.14
N LYS A 125 -7.11 -18.93 -6.23
CA LYS A 125 -8.27 -18.03 -6.40
C LYS A 125 -9.34 -18.05 -5.30
N GLN A 126 -9.43 -19.12 -4.51
CA GLN A 126 -10.45 -19.31 -3.48
C GLN A 126 -9.87 -19.26 -2.06
N TRP A 127 -8.59 -18.94 -1.93
CA TRP A 127 -7.91 -18.90 -0.65
C TRP A 127 -7.40 -17.50 -0.38
N GLN A 128 -7.13 -17.24 0.90
CA GLN A 128 -6.49 -16.02 1.36
C GLN A 128 -5.23 -15.71 0.53
N HIS A 129 -4.91 -14.42 0.43
CA HIS A 129 -3.67 -13.99 -0.18
C HIS A 129 -2.45 -14.60 0.53
N SER A 130 -1.30 -14.61 -0.16
CA SER A 130 -0.03 -14.92 0.50
C SER A 130 0.23 -13.99 1.70
N ARG A 131 1.17 -14.36 2.58
CA ARG A 131 1.52 -13.49 3.72
C ARG A 131 2.15 -12.18 3.24
N ALA A 132 2.03 -11.13 4.06
CA ALA A 132 2.81 -9.91 3.88
C ALA A 132 4.33 -10.18 4.03
N PHE A 133 5.15 -9.24 3.58
CA PHE A 133 6.58 -9.26 3.87
C PHE A 133 6.84 -9.12 5.37
N THR A 134 7.89 -9.79 5.84
CA THR A 134 8.40 -9.58 7.19
C THR A 134 9.15 -8.25 7.28
N ILE A 135 9.42 -7.78 8.50
CA ILE A 135 10.23 -6.58 8.72
C ILE A 135 11.61 -6.67 8.05
N ASP A 136 12.27 -7.83 8.12
CA ASP A 136 13.57 -8.04 7.47
C ASP A 136 13.48 -8.02 5.94
N GLU A 137 12.37 -8.47 5.38
CA GLU A 137 12.11 -8.40 3.94
C GLU A 137 11.86 -6.95 3.49
N TYR A 138 11.14 -6.14 4.28
CA TYR A 138 11.00 -4.71 4.04
C TYR A 138 12.32 -3.94 4.20
N ARG A 139 13.13 -4.27 5.21
CA ARG A 139 14.48 -3.68 5.36
C ARG A 139 15.42 -4.09 4.23
N ALA A 140 15.29 -5.32 3.73
CA ALA A 140 16.02 -5.79 2.55
C ALA A 140 15.59 -5.09 1.27
N LEU A 141 14.32 -4.69 1.17
CA LEU A 141 13.77 -3.93 0.05
C LEU A 141 14.39 -2.53 -0.01
N ASP A 142 14.57 -1.88 1.15
CA ASP A 142 15.18 -0.54 1.27
C ASP A 142 14.58 0.47 0.27
N MET A 143 13.25 0.53 0.29
CA MET A 143 12.42 1.46 -0.47
C MET A 143 11.21 1.85 0.37
N PRO A 144 10.64 3.04 0.16
CA PRO A 144 9.33 3.40 0.70
C PRO A 144 8.28 2.33 0.38
N TYR A 145 7.43 1.99 1.35
CA TYR A 145 6.39 0.98 1.17
C TYR A 145 5.12 1.26 1.94
N CYS A 146 4.03 0.61 1.57
CA CYS A 146 2.81 0.53 2.37
C CYS A 146 2.59 -0.90 2.87
N HIS A 147 1.94 -1.04 4.02
CA HIS A 147 1.62 -2.34 4.61
C HIS A 147 0.11 -2.53 4.74
N LEU A 148 -0.40 -3.72 4.47
CA LEU A 148 -1.83 -4.01 4.64
C LEU A 148 -2.08 -4.64 6.02
N LEU A 149 -3.04 -4.09 6.76
CA LEU A 149 -3.56 -4.64 8.01
C LEU A 149 -4.85 -5.42 7.73
N PRO A 150 -4.86 -6.75 7.90
CA PRO A 150 -5.97 -7.61 7.50
C PRO A 150 -7.11 -7.61 8.54
N PHE A 151 -7.78 -6.47 8.73
CA PHE A 151 -8.89 -6.39 9.71
C PHE A 151 -10.11 -7.18 9.27
N THR A 152 -10.58 -6.96 8.05
CA THR A 152 -11.76 -7.67 7.51
C THR A 152 -11.46 -8.35 6.20
N GLU A 153 -10.48 -7.81 5.45
CA GLU A 153 -10.21 -8.19 4.06
C GLU A 153 -11.52 -8.33 3.26
N SER A 154 -12.43 -7.37 3.46
CA SER A 154 -13.81 -7.38 2.98
C SER A 154 -13.95 -7.16 1.46
N HIS A 155 -12.97 -7.59 0.68
CA HIS A 155 -13.00 -7.52 -0.76
C HIS A 155 -13.80 -8.67 -1.37
N GLN A 156 -14.22 -8.46 -2.62
CA GLN A 156 -15.20 -9.31 -3.30
C GLN A 156 -14.78 -10.78 -3.52
N TRP A 157 -13.51 -11.13 -3.34
CA TRP A 157 -12.99 -12.49 -3.51
C TRP A 157 -12.62 -13.20 -2.19
N GLU A 158 -12.82 -12.58 -1.02
CA GLU A 158 -12.49 -13.17 0.29
C GLU A 158 -13.65 -13.94 0.92
N GLN A 159 -13.50 -15.25 1.13
CA GLN A 159 -14.58 -16.14 1.57
C GLN A 159 -14.74 -16.28 3.08
N HIS A 160 -13.75 -15.86 3.88
CA HIS A 160 -13.66 -16.25 5.28
C HIS A 160 -14.28 -15.23 6.25
N THR A 161 -14.65 -14.03 5.79
CA THR A 161 -15.32 -12.98 6.60
C THR A 161 -16.69 -12.64 6.01
N VAL A 162 -17.78 -13.10 6.63
CA VAL A 162 -19.16 -12.90 6.14
C VAL A 162 -20.12 -12.24 7.14
N HIS A 163 -19.70 -12.03 8.39
CA HIS A 163 -20.51 -11.36 9.42
C HIS A 163 -19.79 -10.13 9.96
N TYR A 164 -20.40 -8.95 9.79
CA TYR A 164 -19.80 -7.66 10.11
C TYR A 164 -20.52 -7.02 11.30
N ASP A 165 -20.12 -7.37 12.53
CA ASP A 165 -20.52 -6.61 13.72
C ASP A 165 -19.37 -5.74 14.22
N PHE A 166 -19.23 -4.57 13.62
CA PHE A 166 -18.19 -3.59 13.98
C PHE A 166 -18.44 -2.87 15.31
N ARG A 167 -19.45 -3.27 16.08
CA ARG A 167 -19.76 -2.73 17.41
C ARG A 167 -19.53 -3.75 18.54
N SER A 168 -19.47 -5.04 18.19
CA SER A 168 -19.16 -6.13 19.12
C SER A 168 -17.82 -5.95 19.85
N ASP A 169 -17.70 -6.61 21.00
CA ASP A 169 -16.44 -6.65 21.73
C ASP A 169 -15.41 -7.56 21.04
N ASP A 170 -15.85 -8.66 20.42
CA ASP A 170 -15.02 -9.52 19.58
C ASP A 170 -14.33 -8.74 18.45
N TRP A 171 -15.05 -7.82 17.79
CA TRP A 171 -14.47 -6.94 16.79
C TRP A 171 -13.36 -6.06 17.36
N LYS A 172 -13.58 -5.47 18.55
CA LYS A 172 -12.59 -4.61 19.18
C LYS A 172 -11.34 -5.40 19.57
N GLU A 173 -11.53 -6.62 20.09
CA GLU A 173 -10.43 -7.53 20.43
C GLU A 173 -9.64 -7.97 19.19
N TRP A 174 -10.34 -8.35 18.11
CA TRP A 174 -9.72 -8.73 16.85
C TRP A 174 -8.90 -7.59 16.23
N VAL A 175 -9.47 -6.39 16.14
CA VAL A 175 -8.79 -5.22 15.61
C VAL A 175 -7.56 -4.85 16.45
N ASP A 176 -7.66 -4.95 17.78
CA ASP A 176 -6.52 -4.72 18.66
C ASP A 176 -5.42 -5.77 18.46
N TYR A 177 -5.79 -7.04 18.29
CA TYR A 177 -4.86 -8.12 17.98
C TYR A 177 -4.13 -7.88 16.65
N VAL A 178 -4.85 -7.52 15.58
CA VAL A 178 -4.24 -7.22 14.27
C VAL A 178 -3.29 -6.02 14.39
N ALA A 179 -3.73 -4.93 15.02
CA ALA A 179 -2.88 -3.76 15.23
C ALA A 179 -1.64 -4.10 16.05
N ARG A 180 -1.78 -4.84 17.16
CA ARG A 180 -0.65 -5.28 18.00
C ARG A 180 0.33 -6.15 17.22
N SER A 181 -0.16 -7.11 16.45
CA SER A 181 0.67 -8.12 15.80
C SER A 181 1.49 -7.56 14.64
N HIS A 182 1.00 -6.49 14.00
CA HIS A 182 1.68 -5.87 12.86
C HIS A 182 2.38 -4.56 13.25
N CYS A 183 1.65 -3.62 13.87
CA CYS A 183 2.17 -2.28 14.13
C CYS A 183 3.26 -2.27 15.20
N ALA A 184 3.24 -3.20 16.17
CA ALA A 184 4.29 -3.23 17.20
C ALA A 184 5.69 -3.52 16.62
N GLU A 185 5.78 -4.26 15.51
CA GLU A 185 7.05 -4.49 14.82
C GLU A 185 7.40 -3.36 13.86
N LEU A 186 6.40 -2.72 13.25
CA LEU A 186 6.57 -1.75 12.16
C LEU A 186 6.65 -0.29 12.61
N ALA A 187 6.29 0.03 13.85
CA ALA A 187 6.14 1.41 14.32
C ALA A 187 7.40 2.28 14.16
N ASP A 188 8.59 1.67 14.15
CA ASP A 188 9.85 2.38 13.98
C ASP A 188 10.38 2.42 12.53
N GLU A 189 9.72 1.76 11.58
CA GLU A 189 10.23 1.63 10.22
C GLU A 189 10.06 2.91 9.40
N ARG A 190 11.13 3.70 9.23
CA ARG A 190 11.07 5.01 8.55
C ARG A 190 10.70 4.95 7.06
N ASN A 191 10.84 3.78 6.44
CA ASN A 191 10.44 3.54 5.06
C ASN A 191 8.95 3.18 4.93
N LEU A 192 8.25 2.90 6.02
CA LEU A 192 6.81 2.70 5.97
C LEU A 192 6.11 4.05 5.76
N ILE A 193 5.30 4.14 4.71
CA ILE A 193 4.47 5.31 4.41
C ILE A 193 3.22 5.28 5.29
N GLY A 194 2.57 4.12 5.36
CA GLY A 194 1.34 3.93 6.11
C GLY A 194 0.65 2.61 5.86
N TYR A 195 -0.51 2.45 6.50
CA TYR A 195 -1.28 1.21 6.51
C TYR A 195 -2.53 1.29 5.63
N PHE A 196 -2.70 0.29 4.75
CA PHE A 196 -3.95 0.00 4.04
C PHE A 196 -4.75 -1.08 4.78
N TYR A 197 -6.05 -1.16 4.54
CA TYR A 197 -6.93 -2.14 5.20
C TYR A 197 -7.49 -3.18 4.21
N SER A 198 -8.45 -2.80 3.37
CA SER A 198 -9.04 -3.63 2.31
C SER A 198 -8.87 -2.99 0.93
N ASP A 199 -8.63 -3.76 -0.13
CA ASP A 199 -8.40 -3.21 -1.48
C ASP A 199 -9.69 -2.83 -2.23
N CYS A 200 -10.82 -3.45 -1.90
CA CYS A 200 -12.13 -3.24 -2.54
C CYS A 200 -13.27 -3.61 -1.56
N PRO A 201 -13.43 -2.93 -0.42
CA PRO A 201 -14.43 -3.29 0.57
C PRO A 201 -15.84 -3.19 -0.02
N THR A 202 -16.63 -4.25 0.12
CA THR A 202 -18.00 -4.31 -0.42
C THR A 202 -19.01 -3.54 0.44
N TRP A 203 -18.76 -2.28 0.78
CA TRP A 203 -19.62 -1.52 1.71
C TRP A 203 -21.09 -1.58 1.30
N THR A 204 -21.39 -1.33 0.03
CA THR A 204 -22.75 -1.26 -0.50
C THR A 204 -22.87 -1.88 -1.89
N HIS A 205 -21.87 -2.67 -2.32
CA HIS A 205 -21.83 -3.21 -3.68
C HIS A 205 -21.57 -4.71 -3.66
N ASP A 206 -22.19 -5.39 -4.61
CA ASP A 206 -21.93 -6.76 -4.99
C ASP A 206 -21.96 -6.89 -6.52
N ARG A 207 -21.62 -8.07 -7.01
CA ARG A 207 -21.51 -8.49 -8.40
C ARG A 207 -22.04 -9.92 -8.53
N PRO A 208 -22.44 -10.36 -9.74
CA PRO A 208 -22.98 -11.70 -9.92
C PRO A 208 -22.10 -12.83 -9.38
N ASP A 209 -20.78 -12.67 -9.49
CA ASP A 209 -19.73 -13.60 -9.09
C ASP A 209 -19.41 -13.61 -7.58
N ASN A 210 -19.80 -12.57 -6.82
CA ASN A 210 -19.60 -12.49 -5.36
C ASN A 210 -20.91 -12.37 -4.56
N LYS A 211 -22.07 -12.69 -5.17
CA LYS A 211 -23.39 -12.67 -4.48
C LYS A 211 -23.42 -13.47 -3.19
N TRP A 212 -22.64 -14.55 -3.10
CA TRP A 212 -22.53 -15.37 -1.90
C TRP A 212 -22.00 -14.58 -0.69
N ARG A 213 -21.27 -13.48 -0.93
CA ARG A 213 -20.74 -12.59 0.09
C ARG A 213 -21.67 -11.43 0.38
N GLY A 214 -22.23 -10.83 -0.67
CA GLY A 214 -23.10 -9.66 -0.61
C GLY A 214 -22.40 -8.40 -0.08
N PRO A 215 -23.14 -7.29 0.02
CA PRO A 215 -22.63 -6.06 0.60
C PRO A 215 -22.61 -6.12 2.13
N ILE A 216 -21.70 -5.37 2.76
CA ILE A 216 -21.64 -5.20 4.22
C ILE A 216 -22.92 -4.52 4.72
N PHE A 217 -23.44 -3.57 3.94
CA PHE A 217 -24.64 -2.81 4.23
C PHE A 217 -25.61 -2.87 3.05
N ASP A 218 -26.88 -3.18 3.33
CA ASP A 218 -27.92 -3.27 2.32
C ASP A 218 -28.08 -1.92 1.57
N PRO A 219 -27.80 -1.88 0.25
CA PRO A 219 -27.85 -0.65 -0.54
C PRO A 219 -29.27 -0.06 -0.64
N GLU A 220 -30.32 -0.87 -0.51
CA GLU A 220 -31.70 -0.37 -0.59
C GLU A 220 -32.03 0.59 0.55
N ARG A 221 -31.38 0.41 1.71
CA ARG A 221 -31.57 1.26 2.90
C ARG A 221 -31.09 2.69 2.66
N LEU A 222 -30.16 2.90 1.72
CA LEU A 222 -29.64 4.23 1.36
C LEU A 222 -30.69 5.15 0.74
N LYS A 223 -31.82 4.60 0.28
CA LYS A 223 -32.97 5.38 -0.22
C LYS A 223 -33.58 6.25 0.88
N THR A 224 -33.39 5.89 2.15
CA THR A 224 -33.92 6.63 3.31
C THR A 224 -32.83 7.41 4.03
N GLU A 225 -33.20 8.51 4.68
CA GLU A 225 -32.29 9.25 5.55
C GLU A 225 -31.79 8.41 6.73
N ALA A 226 -32.68 7.62 7.32
CA ALA A 226 -32.36 6.70 8.41
C ALA A 226 -31.26 5.69 8.01
N GLY A 227 -31.39 5.04 6.84
CA GLY A 227 -30.38 4.10 6.38
C GLY A 227 -29.04 4.75 6.04
N ARG A 228 -29.03 5.96 5.47
CA ARG A 228 -27.78 6.72 5.25
C ARG A 228 -27.09 7.08 6.58
N LYS A 229 -27.87 7.47 7.59
CA LYS A 229 -27.37 7.74 8.93
C LYS A 229 -26.76 6.48 9.55
N GLU A 230 -27.44 5.34 9.44
CA GLU A 230 -26.95 4.08 9.99
C GLU A 230 -25.65 3.59 9.32
N LEU A 231 -25.53 3.71 8.00
CA LEU A 231 -24.27 3.41 7.31
C LEU A 231 -23.15 4.32 7.81
N SER A 232 -23.42 5.62 7.99
CA SER A 232 -22.44 6.57 8.53
C SER A 232 -21.99 6.16 9.94
N GLU A 233 -22.92 5.75 10.80
CA GLU A 233 -22.60 5.26 12.15
C GLU A 233 -21.81 3.95 12.14
N LEU A 234 -22.16 3.02 11.23
CA LEU A 234 -21.45 1.74 11.08
C LEU A 234 -20.02 1.96 10.58
N ALA A 235 -19.84 2.77 9.53
CA ALA A 235 -18.52 3.13 9.00
C ALA A 235 -17.70 3.90 10.05
N THR A 236 -18.33 4.81 10.79
CA THR A 236 -17.67 5.50 11.91
C THR A 236 -17.17 4.50 12.95
N SER A 237 -17.97 3.50 13.33
CA SER A 237 -17.54 2.45 14.27
C SER A 237 -16.33 1.68 13.76
N TYR A 238 -16.35 1.27 12.49
CA TYR A 238 -15.24 0.57 11.83
C TYR A 238 -13.96 1.41 11.85
N TYR A 239 -13.99 2.60 11.25
CA TYR A 239 -12.80 3.44 11.10
C TYR A 239 -12.28 3.98 12.42
N LYS A 240 -13.16 4.28 13.39
CA LYS A 240 -12.75 4.71 14.72
C LYS A 240 -12.04 3.58 15.46
N THR A 241 -12.60 2.37 15.42
CA THR A 241 -12.02 1.22 16.15
C THR A 241 -10.65 0.85 15.58
N THR A 242 -10.51 0.80 14.25
CA THR A 242 -9.22 0.53 13.59
C THR A 242 -8.21 1.65 13.84
N HIS A 243 -8.62 2.92 13.71
CA HIS A 243 -7.78 4.07 14.04
C HIS A 243 -7.22 3.97 15.47
N ASP A 244 -8.11 3.81 16.45
CA ASP A 244 -7.72 3.83 17.86
C ASP A 244 -6.82 2.66 18.22
N ALA A 245 -7.05 1.48 17.61
CA ALA A 245 -6.18 0.32 17.79
C ALA A 245 -4.79 0.54 17.21
N ILE A 246 -4.69 1.03 15.97
CA ILE A 246 -3.38 1.32 15.36
C ILE A 246 -2.64 2.35 16.20
N ARG A 247 -3.31 3.44 16.63
CA ARG A 247 -2.68 4.50 17.43
C ARG A 247 -2.22 4.06 18.81
N ARG A 248 -2.67 2.93 19.35
CA ARG A 248 -2.10 2.34 20.57
C ARG A 248 -0.69 1.80 20.36
N TYR A 249 -0.37 1.32 19.16
CA TYR A 249 0.91 0.66 18.85
C TYR A 249 1.79 1.49 17.91
N ASP A 250 1.21 2.42 17.14
CA ASP A 250 1.91 3.25 16.16
C ASP A 250 1.36 4.68 16.11
N LYS A 251 2.14 5.61 16.64
CA LYS A 251 1.81 7.04 16.71
C LYS A 251 2.28 7.83 15.50
N HIS A 252 3.03 7.19 14.61
CA HIS A 252 3.88 7.83 13.64
C HIS A 252 3.30 7.73 12.24
N HIS A 253 2.90 6.54 11.80
CA HIS A 253 2.61 6.30 10.38
C HIS A 253 1.24 6.82 9.93
N LEU A 254 1.07 6.99 8.62
CA LEU A 254 -0.20 7.38 8.02
C LEU A 254 -1.19 6.22 8.05
N LEU A 255 -2.48 6.55 8.20
CA LEU A 255 -3.58 5.61 8.05
C LEU A 255 -4.23 5.88 6.70
N LEU A 256 -4.04 4.96 5.76
CA LEU A 256 -4.44 5.13 4.35
C LEU A 256 -5.83 4.59 4.06
N GLY A 257 -6.42 3.83 5.00
CA GLY A 257 -7.80 3.36 4.93
C GLY A 257 -8.01 2.15 4.03
N ASP A 258 -9.28 1.91 3.69
CA ASP A 258 -9.64 1.00 2.60
C ASP A 258 -9.43 1.70 1.24
N ARG A 259 -9.27 0.91 0.17
CA ARG A 259 -9.13 1.37 -1.21
C ARG A 259 -10.37 1.10 -2.05
#